data_AF-A0A7S0DKX8-F1
#
_entry.id   AF-A0A7S0DKX8-F1
#
_cell.length_a   1.000
_cell.length_b   1.000
_cell.length_c   1.000
_cell.angle_alpha   90.00
_cell.angle_beta   90.00
_cell.angle_gamma   90.00
#
_symmetry.space_group_name_H-M   'P 1'
#
loop_
_entity.id
_entity.type
_entity.pdbx_description
1 polymer ?
#
loop_
_entity_poly.entity_id
_entity_poly.type
_entity_poly.pdbx_seq_one_letter_code
_entity_poly.pdbx_strand_id
1 'polypeptide(L)'
;TASGSHPTEQVAGHAVGIDHVILSGAMMQIRRRTDKATEMKNLNVGETDTTSNTAPPPSYHIIRIAQTVKRNWLVFLFLFGGLFLYVSIQLAFEAKTVLGVKIGHEGAVEINKYIMLPGILRRTANWVGQTSTFLSLVRMWGGKESYKAWRHARDYQLSQRNTVLNNALKWRLHRAFEPVSGEVREGMSYYDVVAARASVFLQNLRAHKWKDFAVEKDKCAMYDVISKNGFPHCPILATWDNLEAFAKEGQVVRENKCLQEPFCFVKMCHITMGHLNSATRLAPRKPWEKVVKWAYHLWDKRPIDWDRTWGPYFDKLTATLKPRLMIQEGFKGGRKDNGNLDTPVELKVEVVWGRAYLAYITMGSHHCDIQNSMILRDGTIQAYRMDQMLKEQVDVCHQWIIKEGHIDVVWHLAEAFAETLQIDAVRVDIFITQNGDPRNAVINEISLSSGAGYAWHWEFLTQLWVDGYRAREKLRQSGKEPPRSTSVVGVETIDRGSEYYPVKLSRCNTSLISTELFKKHCK
;
A
#
# COMPACT_ATOMS: atom_id res chain seq x y z
N THR A 1 -2.54 -15.96 -54.65
CA THR A 1 -1.83 -16.83 -55.61
C THR A 1 -0.85 -15.96 -56.39
N ALA A 2 0.35 -16.49 -56.68
CA ALA A 2 1.59 -15.84 -57.16
C ALA A 2 2.32 -15.01 -56.08
N SER A 3 3.41 -15.42 -55.43
CA SER A 3 4.70 -16.06 -55.80
C SER A 3 5.64 -15.17 -56.62
N GLY A 4 6.63 -14.59 -55.95
CA GLY A 4 7.79 -13.93 -56.55
C GLY A 4 8.99 -14.07 -55.61
N SER A 5 10.04 -14.72 -56.09
CA SER A 5 11.18 -15.27 -55.35
C SER A 5 12.50 -14.58 -55.72
N HIS A 6 13.38 -14.48 -54.71
CA HIS A 6 14.86 -14.35 -54.75
C HIS A 6 15.50 -13.00 -55.19
N PRO A 7 16.72 -12.64 -54.72
CA PRO A 7 17.81 -13.55 -54.30
C PRO A 7 18.56 -13.25 -52.99
N THR A 8 19.31 -14.29 -52.64
CA THR A 8 20.36 -14.50 -51.65
C THR A 8 21.58 -13.59 -51.80
N GLU A 9 22.15 -13.16 -50.67
CA GLU A 9 23.57 -12.78 -50.55
C GLU A 9 24.14 -13.33 -49.22
N GLN A 10 25.09 -14.26 -49.34
CA GLN A 10 26.08 -14.62 -48.31
C GLN A 10 27.25 -13.61 -48.47
N VAL A 11 27.99 -13.16 -47.46
CA VAL A 11 29.08 -13.89 -46.78
C VAL A 11 29.64 -13.05 -45.59
N ALA A 12 30.05 -13.76 -44.53
CA ALA A 12 31.05 -13.45 -43.47
C ALA A 12 30.78 -12.30 -42.45
N GLY A 13 31.18 -12.40 -41.18
CA GLY A 13 31.93 -13.41 -40.44
C GLY A 13 32.44 -12.84 -39.11
N HIS A 14 32.52 -13.68 -38.07
CA HIS A 14 33.19 -13.51 -36.77
C HIS A 14 32.70 -12.46 -35.74
N ALA A 15 32.11 -12.95 -34.64
CA ALA A 15 32.78 -13.09 -33.34
C ALA A 15 31.83 -13.75 -32.31
N VAL A 16 32.06 -15.03 -31.98
CA VAL A 16 31.40 -15.73 -30.87
C VAL A 16 32.34 -15.71 -29.68
N GLY A 17 32.01 -14.91 -28.68
CA GLY A 17 32.70 -14.83 -27.39
C GLY A 17 32.03 -15.74 -26.36
N ILE A 18 32.84 -16.63 -25.82
CA ILE A 18 32.60 -17.64 -24.79
C ILE A 18 32.08 -17.01 -23.50
N ASP A 19 30.87 -17.37 -23.05
CA ASP A 19 30.44 -17.12 -21.65
C ASP A 19 29.45 -18.17 -21.08
N HIS A 20 29.13 -19.24 -21.81
CA HIS A 20 28.09 -20.20 -21.40
C HIS A 20 28.58 -21.53 -20.79
N VAL A 21 29.88 -21.71 -20.58
CA VAL A 21 30.44 -23.00 -20.09
C VAL A 21 30.71 -23.03 -18.58
N ILE A 22 30.85 -21.87 -17.91
CA ILE A 22 31.19 -21.82 -16.48
C ILE A 22 29.94 -21.96 -15.58
N LEU A 23 28.76 -21.49 -16.01
CA LEU A 23 27.51 -21.58 -15.25
C LEU A 23 26.88 -22.99 -15.22
N SER A 24 27.17 -23.81 -16.24
CA SER A 24 26.66 -25.19 -16.36
C SER A 24 27.34 -26.14 -15.37
N GLY A 25 28.63 -25.92 -15.08
CA GLY A 25 29.40 -26.74 -14.14
C GLY A 25 29.04 -26.49 -12.66
N ALA A 26 28.73 -25.23 -12.31
CA ALA A 26 28.37 -24.85 -10.94
C ALA A 26 26.99 -25.39 -10.51
N MET A 27 26.01 -25.39 -11.43
CA MET A 27 24.67 -25.94 -11.18
C MET A 27 24.69 -27.47 -11.00
N MET A 28 25.58 -28.18 -11.70
CA MET A 28 25.69 -29.64 -11.60
C MET A 28 26.32 -30.11 -10.28
N GLN A 29 27.25 -29.32 -9.71
CA GLN A 29 27.83 -29.62 -8.39
C GLN A 29 26.88 -29.31 -7.22
N ILE A 30 26.02 -28.30 -7.35
CA ILE A 30 25.00 -27.99 -6.34
C ILE A 30 23.93 -29.09 -6.32
N ARG A 31 23.52 -29.61 -7.48
CA ARG A 31 22.55 -30.72 -7.56
C ARG A 31 23.09 -32.01 -6.91
N ARG A 32 24.35 -32.39 -7.20
CA ARG A 32 25.00 -33.56 -6.58
C ARG A 32 25.16 -33.46 -5.05
N ARG A 33 25.30 -32.25 -4.48
CA ARG A 33 25.37 -32.05 -3.03
C ARG A 33 23.99 -32.14 -2.36
N THR A 34 22.92 -31.81 -3.08
CA THR A 34 21.55 -31.85 -2.56
C THR A 34 21.00 -33.27 -2.56
N ASP A 35 21.37 -34.07 -3.57
CA ASP A 35 20.97 -35.48 -3.67
C ASP A 35 21.65 -36.33 -2.57
N LYS A 36 22.94 -36.09 -2.28
CA LYS A 36 23.67 -36.77 -1.19
C LYS A 36 23.15 -36.43 0.22
N ALA A 37 22.61 -35.22 0.42
CA ALA A 37 22.00 -34.82 1.69
C ALA A 37 20.61 -35.43 1.89
N THR A 38 19.94 -35.81 0.80
CA THR A 38 18.63 -36.47 0.82
C THR A 38 18.80 -37.98 1.02
N GLU A 39 19.86 -38.57 0.46
CA GLU A 39 20.22 -39.98 0.64
C GLU A 39 20.67 -40.30 2.07
N MET A 40 21.40 -39.39 2.73
CA MET A 40 21.77 -39.55 4.16
C MET A 40 20.60 -39.36 5.13
N LYS A 41 19.45 -38.81 4.69
CA LYS A 41 18.25 -38.68 5.54
C LYS A 41 17.38 -39.94 5.56
N ASN A 42 17.55 -40.83 4.59
CA ASN A 42 16.73 -42.05 4.46
C ASN A 42 17.39 -43.30 5.07
N LEU A 43 18.56 -43.16 5.73
CA LEU A 43 19.28 -44.28 6.34
C LEU A 43 19.14 -44.39 7.87
N ASN A 44 18.35 -43.53 8.52
CA ASN A 44 18.09 -43.62 9.96
C ASN A 44 16.58 -43.60 10.24
N VAL A 45 15.94 -44.74 9.98
CA VAL A 45 14.65 -45.09 10.60
C VAL A 45 14.87 -46.41 11.34
N GLY A 46 15.16 -46.29 12.62
CA GLY A 46 15.17 -47.36 13.59
C GLY A 46 14.68 -46.78 14.91
N GLU A 47 13.46 -47.17 15.29
CA GLU A 47 12.78 -46.84 16.54
C GLU A 47 13.66 -47.12 17.77
N THR A 48 13.65 -46.21 18.73
CA THR A 48 13.38 -46.55 20.13
C THR A 48 12.87 -45.31 20.88
N ASP A 49 11.65 -45.41 21.38
CA ASP A 49 11.07 -44.53 22.38
C ASP A 49 11.86 -44.63 23.69
N THR A 50 12.47 -43.52 24.12
CA THR A 50 12.68 -43.24 25.55
C THR A 50 12.57 -41.73 25.77
N THR A 51 11.50 -41.31 26.44
CA THR A 51 11.31 -39.96 26.94
C THR A 51 12.29 -39.68 28.07
N SER A 52 13.45 -39.08 27.76
CA SER A 52 14.28 -38.40 28.75
C SER A 52 14.13 -36.89 28.61
N ASN A 53 13.51 -36.25 29.59
CA ASN A 53 13.57 -34.81 29.82
C ASN A 53 15.00 -34.43 30.24
N THR A 54 15.92 -34.34 29.30
CA THR A 54 17.24 -33.75 29.53
C THR A 54 17.22 -32.32 29.01
N ALA A 55 17.42 -31.37 29.93
CA ALA A 55 17.60 -29.97 29.57
C ALA A 55 18.75 -29.85 28.55
N PRO A 56 18.60 -29.03 27.49
CA PRO A 56 19.62 -28.92 26.46
C PRO A 56 20.95 -28.48 27.10
N PRO A 57 22.09 -29.04 26.64
CA PRO A 57 23.39 -28.73 27.21
C PRO A 57 23.66 -27.22 27.12
N PRO A 58 24.35 -26.63 28.13
CA PRO A 58 24.61 -25.18 28.21
C PRO A 58 25.23 -24.57 26.94
N SER A 59 25.96 -25.39 26.18
CA SER A 59 26.58 -25.03 24.91
C SER A 59 25.56 -24.62 23.83
N TYR A 60 24.34 -25.16 23.85
CA TYR A 60 23.30 -24.82 22.88
C TYR A 60 22.79 -23.38 23.08
N HIS A 61 22.66 -22.94 24.34
CA HIS A 61 22.30 -21.56 24.66
C HIS A 61 23.40 -20.58 24.28
N ILE A 62 24.67 -20.92 24.50
CA ILE A 62 25.82 -20.09 24.15
C ILE A 62 25.93 -19.89 22.63
N ILE A 63 25.73 -20.95 21.83
CA ILE A 63 25.76 -20.86 20.37
C ILE A 63 24.61 -19.99 19.85
N ARG A 64 23.41 -20.13 20.42
CA ARG A 64 22.25 -19.31 20.03
C ARG A 64 22.44 -17.83 20.40
N ILE A 65 23.03 -17.55 21.56
CA ILE A 65 23.40 -16.20 21.98
C ILE A 65 24.47 -15.62 21.05
N ALA A 66 25.53 -16.37 20.74
CA ALA A 66 26.60 -15.92 19.84
C ALA A 66 26.10 -15.65 18.41
N GLN A 67 25.22 -16.50 17.86
CA GLN A 67 24.59 -16.26 16.56
C GLN A 67 23.67 -15.03 16.57
N THR A 68 22.96 -14.80 17.67
CA THR A 68 22.11 -13.61 17.84
C THR A 68 22.95 -12.34 17.98
N VAL A 69 24.03 -12.38 18.75
CA VAL A 69 24.99 -11.26 18.91
C VAL A 69 25.68 -10.95 17.59
N LYS A 70 26.15 -11.95 16.83
CA LYS A 70 26.77 -11.75 15.51
C LYS A 70 25.79 -11.14 14.50
N ARG A 71 24.55 -11.61 14.48
CA ARG A 71 23.48 -11.04 13.65
C ARG A 71 23.21 -9.58 14.04
N ASN A 72 23.13 -9.29 15.34
CA ASN A 72 22.91 -7.94 15.84
C ASN A 72 24.09 -7.00 15.60
N TRP A 73 25.33 -7.50 15.61
CA TRP A 73 26.53 -6.71 15.30
C TRP A 73 26.61 -6.32 13.82
N LEU A 74 26.24 -7.23 12.91
CA LEU A 74 26.14 -6.90 11.49
C LEU A 74 25.03 -5.89 11.22
N VAL A 75 23.88 -6.02 11.89
CA VAL A 75 22.81 -5.00 11.84
C VAL A 75 23.29 -3.67 12.42
N PHE A 76 24.06 -3.68 13.51
CA PHE A 76 24.65 -2.48 14.12
C PHE A 76 25.61 -1.78 13.16
N LEU A 77 26.54 -2.50 12.54
CA LEU A 77 27.45 -1.95 11.53
C LEU A 77 26.70 -1.43 10.29
N PHE A 78 25.63 -2.09 9.87
CA PHE A 78 24.83 -1.62 8.73
C PHE A 78 24.00 -0.37 9.08
N LEU A 79 23.43 -0.32 10.29
CA LEU A 79 22.66 0.81 10.78
C LEU A 79 23.54 2.02 11.05
N PHE A 80 24.61 1.85 11.82
CA PHE A 80 25.52 2.95 12.16
C PHE A 80 26.45 3.31 11.02
N GLY A 81 26.96 2.34 10.26
CA GLY A 81 27.74 2.61 9.05
C GLY A 81 26.91 3.24 7.94
N GLY A 82 25.68 2.77 7.74
CA GLY A 82 24.74 3.35 6.78
C GLY A 82 24.24 4.73 7.20
N LEU A 83 23.93 4.94 8.48
CA LEU A 83 23.55 6.25 9.03
C LEU A 83 24.73 7.23 8.99
N PHE A 84 25.93 6.79 9.36
CA PHE A 84 27.14 7.60 9.27
C PHE A 84 27.40 8.01 7.82
N LEU A 85 27.33 7.06 6.87
CA LEU A 85 27.47 7.35 5.44
C LEU A 85 26.39 8.31 4.95
N TYR A 86 25.14 8.14 5.36
CA TYR A 86 24.04 9.04 5.01
C TYR A 86 24.26 10.45 5.55
N VAL A 87 24.64 10.59 6.82
CA VAL A 87 24.95 11.88 7.45
C VAL A 87 26.16 12.53 6.76
N SER A 88 27.21 11.77 6.45
CA SER A 88 28.37 12.26 5.70
C SER A 88 27.98 12.75 4.30
N ILE A 89 27.08 12.05 3.60
CA ILE A 89 26.58 12.46 2.28
C ILE A 89 25.74 13.74 2.39
N GLN A 90 24.84 13.84 3.38
CA GLN A 90 24.03 15.04 3.59
C GLN A 90 24.89 16.26 3.94
N LEU A 91 25.84 16.10 4.86
CA LEU A 91 26.80 17.15 5.19
C LEU A 91 27.63 17.57 3.97
N ALA A 92 28.02 16.63 3.09
CA ALA A 92 28.70 16.95 1.85
C ALA A 92 27.80 17.73 0.85
N PHE A 93 26.50 17.40 0.77
CA PHE A 93 25.54 18.14 -0.07
C PHE A 93 25.26 19.54 0.47
N GLU A 94 25.09 19.70 1.78
CA GLU A 94 24.91 21.00 2.43
C GLU A 94 26.17 21.87 2.26
N ALA A 95 27.36 21.30 2.48
CA ALA A 95 28.62 21.99 2.23
C ALA A 95 28.75 22.45 0.76
N LYS A 96 28.26 21.65 -0.21
CA LYS A 96 28.29 22.01 -1.63
C LYS A 96 27.30 23.13 -1.99
N THR A 97 26.17 23.18 -1.30
CA THR A 97 25.16 24.24 -1.44
C THR A 97 25.69 25.57 -0.90
N VAL A 98 26.45 25.51 0.20
CA VAL A 98 27.17 26.66 0.77
C VAL A 98 28.28 27.17 -0.18
N LEU A 99 28.88 26.30 -0.99
CA LEU A 99 29.98 26.64 -1.92
C LEU A 99 29.53 27.23 -3.27
N GLY A 100 28.22 27.42 -3.53
CA GLY A 100 27.73 28.23 -4.65
C GLY A 100 27.99 27.70 -6.06
N VAL A 101 28.28 26.40 -6.24
CA VAL A 101 28.56 25.82 -7.56
C VAL A 101 27.27 25.70 -8.38
N LYS A 102 27.11 26.53 -9.42
CA LYS A 102 26.02 26.42 -10.41
C LYS A 102 26.30 25.27 -11.38
N ILE A 103 25.39 24.31 -11.46
CA ILE A 103 25.50 23.16 -12.36
C ILE A 103 24.55 23.35 -13.54
N GLY A 104 25.08 23.23 -14.76
CA GLY A 104 24.29 23.26 -15.99
C GLY A 104 23.36 22.04 -16.14
N HIS A 105 22.40 22.12 -17.07
CA HIS A 105 21.34 21.12 -17.23
C HIS A 105 21.88 19.68 -17.49
N GLU A 106 23.03 19.56 -18.17
CA GLU A 106 23.70 18.28 -18.43
C GLU A 106 24.33 17.67 -17.17
N GLY A 107 24.89 18.49 -16.27
CA GLY A 107 25.40 18.03 -14.98
C GLY A 107 24.28 17.54 -14.04
N ALA A 108 23.05 18.06 -14.19
CA ALA A 108 21.89 17.55 -13.45
C ALA A 108 21.48 16.13 -13.89
N VAL A 109 21.72 15.75 -15.15
CA VAL A 109 21.47 14.39 -15.68
C VAL A 109 22.52 13.40 -15.17
N GLU A 110 23.79 13.81 -15.09
CA GLU A 110 24.85 12.99 -14.51
C GLU A 110 24.70 12.82 -12.99
N ILE A 111 24.28 13.86 -12.28
CA ILE A 111 23.93 13.79 -10.85
C ILE A 111 22.74 12.86 -10.61
N ASN A 112 21.84 12.70 -11.58
CA ASN A 112 20.74 11.74 -11.50
C ASN A 112 21.21 10.28 -11.45
N LYS A 113 22.41 9.96 -11.94
CA LYS A 113 23.04 8.64 -11.71
C LYS A 113 23.53 8.50 -10.26
N TYR A 114 24.00 9.59 -9.64
CA TYR A 114 24.38 9.64 -8.21
C TYR A 114 23.18 9.74 -7.26
N ILE A 115 21.97 10.07 -7.75
CA ILE A 115 20.69 9.98 -7.01
C ILE A 115 20.34 8.52 -6.66
N MET A 116 20.96 7.52 -7.29
CA MET A 116 20.83 6.13 -6.85
C MET A 116 21.33 5.92 -5.41
N LEU A 117 22.29 6.70 -4.90
CA LEU A 117 22.80 6.52 -3.53
C LEU A 117 21.83 7.08 -2.46
N PRO A 118 21.31 8.33 -2.56
CA PRO A 118 20.17 8.77 -1.75
C PRO A 118 18.96 7.87 -1.91
N GLY A 119 18.75 7.31 -3.10
CA GLY A 119 17.69 6.35 -3.35
C GLY A 119 17.87 5.07 -2.52
N ILE A 120 18.98 4.37 -2.70
CA ILE A 120 19.33 3.16 -1.95
C ILE A 120 19.29 3.43 -0.44
N LEU A 121 19.78 4.58 0.02
CA LEU A 121 19.73 4.95 1.43
C LEU A 121 18.29 5.19 1.91
N ARG A 122 17.45 5.86 1.11
CA ARG A 122 16.02 6.04 1.42
C ARG A 122 15.27 4.71 1.40
N ARG A 123 15.54 3.83 0.43
CA ARG A 123 15.02 2.46 0.37
C ARG A 123 15.43 1.67 1.60
N THR A 124 16.70 1.77 1.97
CA THR A 124 17.24 1.08 3.14
C THR A 124 16.63 1.64 4.41
N ALA A 125 16.51 2.96 4.56
CA ALA A 125 15.87 3.58 5.72
C ALA A 125 14.37 3.23 5.81
N ASN A 126 13.64 3.27 4.70
CA ASN A 126 12.23 2.86 4.62
C ASN A 126 12.06 1.38 4.96
N TRP A 127 12.91 0.52 4.39
CA TRP A 127 12.87 -0.92 4.62
C TRP A 127 13.25 -1.25 6.06
N VAL A 128 14.43 -0.81 6.50
CA VAL A 128 14.96 -1.05 7.83
C VAL A 128 14.01 -0.50 8.88
N GLY A 129 13.52 0.72 8.72
CA GLY A 129 12.60 1.41 9.62
C GLY A 129 11.31 0.65 9.94
N GLN A 130 11.00 -0.40 9.17
CA GLN A 130 9.77 -1.18 9.30
C GLN A 130 10.05 -2.67 9.54
N THR A 131 11.32 -3.06 9.65
CA THR A 131 11.67 -4.41 10.08
C THR A 131 11.36 -4.60 11.57
N SER A 132 10.97 -5.82 11.93
CA SER A 132 10.80 -6.20 13.35
C SER A 132 12.09 -6.00 14.16
N THR A 133 13.26 -6.09 13.52
CA THR A 133 14.55 -5.83 14.16
C THR A 133 14.71 -4.36 14.51
N PHE A 134 14.43 -3.44 13.58
CA PHE A 134 14.48 -2.01 13.87
C PHE A 134 13.46 -1.61 14.95
N LEU A 135 12.21 -2.05 14.83
CA LEU A 135 11.19 -1.77 15.84
C LEU A 135 11.60 -2.32 17.22
N SER A 136 12.23 -3.49 17.27
CA SER A 136 12.80 -4.03 18.52
C SER A 136 13.91 -3.16 19.10
N LEU A 137 14.78 -2.58 18.26
CA LEU A 137 15.83 -1.66 18.69
C LEU A 137 15.25 -0.34 19.18
N VAL A 138 14.29 0.26 18.45
CA VAL A 138 13.58 1.48 18.87
C VAL A 138 12.85 1.26 20.18
N ARG A 139 12.27 0.06 20.39
CA ARG A 139 11.61 -0.30 21.65
C ARG A 139 12.62 -0.39 22.81
N MET A 140 13.82 -0.90 22.55
CA MET A 140 14.87 -1.10 23.55
C MET A 140 15.57 0.22 23.90
N TRP A 141 15.80 1.09 22.92
CA TRP A 141 16.57 2.33 23.08
C TRP A 141 15.71 3.59 23.19
N GLY A 142 14.45 3.57 22.77
CA GLY A 142 13.53 4.71 22.84
C GLY A 142 13.06 5.07 24.26
N GLY A 143 13.49 4.31 25.28
CA GLY A 143 13.19 4.56 26.68
C GLY A 143 11.76 4.19 27.10
N LYS A 144 11.38 4.62 28.31
CA LYS A 144 10.11 4.25 28.97
C LYS A 144 8.87 4.65 28.15
N GLU A 145 8.87 5.83 27.55
CA GLU A 145 7.71 6.35 26.80
C GLU A 145 7.50 5.61 25.47
N SER A 146 8.57 5.31 24.74
CA SER A 146 8.52 4.47 23.53
C SER A 146 7.98 3.08 23.85
N TYR A 147 8.48 2.45 24.92
CA TYR A 147 8.01 1.14 25.36
C TYR A 147 6.55 1.17 25.83
N LYS A 148 6.11 2.24 26.52
CA LYS A 148 4.71 2.45 26.90
C LYS A 148 3.81 2.53 25.66
N ALA A 149 4.21 3.30 24.66
CA ALA A 149 3.48 3.45 23.41
C ALA A 149 3.40 2.13 22.62
N TRP A 150 4.50 1.38 22.56
CA TRP A 150 4.52 0.02 21.99
C TRP A 150 3.56 -0.92 22.71
N ARG A 151 3.58 -0.92 24.06
CA ARG A 151 2.70 -1.75 24.87
C ARG A 151 1.23 -1.38 24.63
N HIS A 152 0.92 -0.09 24.56
CA HIS A 152 -0.43 0.38 24.27
C HIS A 152 -0.92 -0.13 22.90
N ALA A 153 -0.10 0.01 21.85
CA ALA A 153 -0.43 -0.52 20.53
C ALA A 153 -0.62 -2.06 20.54
N ARG A 154 0.16 -2.79 21.33
CA ARG A 154 0.00 -4.24 21.54
C ARG A 154 -1.32 -4.58 22.22
N ASP A 155 -1.62 -3.91 23.32
CA ASP A 155 -2.82 -4.18 24.11
C ASP A 155 -4.08 -3.84 23.30
N TYR A 156 -4.03 -2.77 22.50
CA TYR A 156 -5.04 -2.47 21.49
C TYR A 156 -5.19 -3.58 20.45
N GLN A 157 -4.09 -4.07 19.87
CA GLN A 157 -4.13 -5.19 18.92
C GLN A 157 -4.78 -6.43 19.53
N LEU A 158 -4.41 -6.78 20.75
CA LEU A 158 -4.98 -7.92 21.47
C LEU A 158 -6.48 -7.76 21.68
N SER A 159 -6.95 -6.53 21.97
CA SER A 159 -8.38 -6.23 22.08
C SER A 159 -9.15 -6.44 20.76
N GLN A 160 -8.51 -6.16 19.61
CA GLN A 160 -9.14 -6.33 18.29
C GLN A 160 -9.01 -7.76 17.74
N ARG A 161 -8.03 -8.54 18.23
CA ARG A 161 -7.61 -9.81 17.62
C ARG A 161 -8.75 -10.80 17.44
N ASN A 162 -9.53 -11.06 18.50
CA ASN A 162 -10.61 -12.06 18.41
C ASN A 162 -11.67 -11.66 17.37
N THR A 163 -12.03 -10.39 17.30
CA THR A 163 -12.98 -9.86 16.31
C THR A 163 -12.44 -10.06 14.88
N VAL A 164 -11.18 -9.69 14.64
CA VAL A 164 -10.55 -9.84 13.32
C VAL A 164 -10.47 -11.32 12.90
N LEU A 165 -10.07 -12.22 13.80
CA LEU A 165 -9.97 -13.65 13.49
C LEU A 165 -11.34 -14.29 13.26
N ASN A 166 -12.34 -13.93 14.05
CA ASN A 166 -13.71 -14.39 13.84
C ASN A 166 -14.25 -13.91 12.49
N ASN A 167 -13.93 -12.68 12.09
CA ASN A 167 -14.28 -12.18 10.76
C ASN A 167 -13.52 -12.95 9.67
N ALA A 168 -12.21 -13.15 9.80
CA ALA A 168 -11.38 -13.87 8.84
C ALA A 168 -11.89 -15.28 8.53
N LEU A 169 -12.37 -16.01 9.55
CA LEU A 169 -12.94 -17.35 9.40
C LEU A 169 -14.25 -17.36 8.60
N LYS A 170 -15.04 -16.29 8.68
CA LYS A 170 -16.32 -16.13 7.97
C LYS A 170 -16.19 -15.33 6.67
N TRP A 171 -15.05 -14.69 6.46
CA TRP A 171 -14.82 -13.78 5.34
C TRP A 171 -14.91 -14.52 4.02
N ARG A 172 -15.69 -13.99 3.08
CA ARG A 172 -15.67 -14.47 1.70
C ARG A 172 -14.48 -13.83 1.02
N LEU A 173 -13.35 -14.52 0.95
CA LEU A 173 -12.14 -13.99 0.33
C LEU A 173 -12.23 -14.13 -1.20
N HIS A 174 -11.88 -13.07 -1.93
CA HIS A 174 -11.83 -13.10 -3.38
C HIS A 174 -10.74 -14.05 -3.87
N ARG A 175 -11.02 -14.80 -4.94
CA ARG A 175 -10.16 -15.88 -5.44
C ARG A 175 -8.73 -15.40 -5.75
N ALA A 176 -8.59 -14.17 -6.22
CA ALA A 176 -7.29 -13.56 -6.50
C ALA A 176 -6.36 -13.45 -5.29
N PHE A 177 -6.90 -13.43 -4.06
CA PHE A 177 -6.13 -13.32 -2.83
C PHE A 177 -5.94 -14.66 -2.13
N GLU A 178 -6.65 -15.73 -2.52
CA GLU A 178 -6.51 -17.03 -1.88
C GLU A 178 -5.07 -17.58 -1.91
N PRO A 179 -4.32 -17.50 -3.03
CA PRO A 179 -2.96 -18.05 -3.09
C PRO A 179 -1.96 -17.31 -2.17
N VAL A 180 -2.29 -16.11 -1.69
CA VAL A 180 -1.45 -15.34 -0.76
C VAL A 180 -1.19 -16.14 0.52
N SER A 181 -2.10 -17.02 0.93
CA SER A 181 -1.88 -17.88 2.10
C SER A 181 -0.65 -18.79 1.99
N GLY A 182 -0.23 -19.15 0.77
CA GLY A 182 0.97 -19.96 0.53
C GLY A 182 2.28 -19.17 0.59
N GLU A 183 2.21 -17.85 0.45
CA GLU A 183 3.37 -16.96 0.43
C GLU A 183 3.62 -16.32 1.81
N VAL A 184 2.56 -16.03 2.57
CA VAL A 184 2.67 -15.39 3.88
C VAL A 184 3.14 -16.34 4.98
N ARG A 185 4.02 -15.84 5.86
CA ARG A 185 4.59 -16.61 6.97
C ARG A 185 4.56 -15.80 8.27
N GLU A 186 4.55 -16.51 9.38
CA GLU A 186 4.71 -15.90 10.70
C GLU A 186 6.03 -15.14 10.80
N GLY A 187 6.00 -13.94 11.40
CA GLY A 187 7.16 -13.08 11.58
C GLY A 187 7.56 -12.24 10.37
N MET A 188 6.83 -12.31 9.25
CA MET A 188 6.99 -11.37 8.14
C MET A 188 6.71 -9.93 8.58
N SER A 189 7.44 -8.96 8.02
CA SER A 189 7.08 -7.54 8.15
C SER A 189 5.89 -7.21 7.24
N TYR A 190 5.20 -6.08 7.47
CA TYR A 190 4.10 -5.66 6.59
C TYR A 190 4.54 -5.58 5.13
N TYR A 191 5.75 -5.07 4.89
CA TYR A 191 6.30 -4.89 3.54
C TYR A 191 6.59 -6.22 2.87
N ASP A 192 6.94 -7.24 3.63
CA ASP A 192 7.08 -8.60 3.12
C ASP A 192 5.70 -9.18 2.77
N VAL A 193 4.68 -8.92 3.57
CA VAL A 193 3.29 -9.37 3.29
C VAL A 193 2.73 -8.66 2.05
N VAL A 194 2.97 -7.35 1.87
CA VAL A 194 2.59 -6.63 0.65
C VAL A 194 3.35 -7.17 -0.57
N ALA A 195 4.65 -7.46 -0.43
CA ALA A 195 5.43 -8.04 -1.51
C ALA A 195 4.96 -9.46 -1.88
N ALA A 196 4.59 -10.28 -0.89
CA ALA A 196 3.98 -11.60 -1.08
C ALA A 196 2.64 -11.49 -1.83
N ARG A 197 1.78 -10.53 -1.47
CA ARG A 197 0.54 -10.26 -2.22
C ARG A 197 0.82 -9.82 -3.66
N ALA A 198 1.78 -8.90 -3.85
CA ALA A 198 2.15 -8.40 -5.18
C ALA A 198 2.71 -9.51 -6.08
N SER A 199 3.48 -10.44 -5.51
CA SER A 199 3.99 -11.60 -6.26
C SER A 199 2.84 -12.50 -6.74
N VAL A 200 1.84 -12.75 -5.89
CA VAL A 200 0.62 -13.50 -6.26
C VAL A 200 -0.17 -12.79 -7.35
N PHE A 201 -0.35 -11.47 -7.27
CA PHE A 201 -1.00 -10.73 -8.35
C PHE A 201 -0.26 -10.87 -9.68
N LEU A 202 1.07 -10.85 -9.67
CA LEU A 202 1.86 -11.07 -10.88
C LEU A 202 1.71 -12.50 -11.42
N GLN A 203 1.63 -13.49 -10.55
CA GLN A 203 1.33 -14.87 -10.94
C GLN A 203 -0.07 -14.98 -11.57
N ASN A 204 -1.09 -14.40 -10.93
CA ASN A 204 -2.46 -14.38 -11.43
C ASN A 204 -2.59 -13.66 -12.79
N LEU A 205 -1.91 -12.52 -12.96
CA LEU A 205 -1.87 -11.82 -14.24
C LEU A 205 -1.26 -12.68 -15.35
N ARG A 206 -0.21 -13.45 -15.06
CA ARG A 206 0.44 -14.32 -16.05
C ARG A 206 -0.45 -15.51 -16.40
N ALA A 207 -0.98 -16.19 -15.39
CA ALA A 207 -1.74 -17.44 -15.54
C ALA A 207 -3.18 -17.23 -16.01
N HIS A 208 -3.85 -16.19 -15.52
CA HIS A 208 -5.29 -15.99 -15.68
C HIS A 208 -5.67 -14.66 -16.33
N LYS A 209 -4.69 -13.77 -16.57
CA LYS A 209 -4.91 -12.40 -17.04
C LYS A 209 -5.73 -11.52 -16.09
N TRP A 210 -5.87 -11.92 -14.83
CA TRP A 210 -6.56 -11.12 -13.83
C TRP A 210 -5.77 -9.86 -13.49
N LYS A 211 -6.47 -8.73 -13.40
CA LYS A 211 -5.88 -7.41 -13.14
C LYS A 211 -6.37 -6.86 -11.80
N ASP A 212 -6.50 -7.69 -10.78
CA ASP A 212 -7.03 -7.27 -9.47
C ASP A 212 -6.21 -6.12 -8.85
N PHE A 213 -4.91 -6.05 -9.13
CA PHE A 213 -4.05 -4.94 -8.70
C PHE A 213 -4.45 -3.58 -9.31
N ALA A 214 -5.16 -3.58 -10.45
CA ALA A 214 -5.60 -2.37 -11.13
C ALA A 214 -6.67 -1.61 -10.34
N VAL A 215 -7.42 -2.27 -9.43
CA VAL A 215 -8.37 -1.57 -8.55
C VAL A 215 -7.67 -0.54 -7.66
N GLU A 216 -6.38 -0.72 -7.35
CA GLU A 216 -5.55 0.32 -6.74
C GLU A 216 -4.77 1.11 -7.79
N LYS A 217 -4.12 0.42 -8.73
CA LYS A 217 -3.06 1.02 -9.57
C LYS A 217 -3.58 1.73 -10.82
N ASP A 218 -4.86 1.61 -11.15
CA ASP A 218 -5.56 2.35 -12.19
C ASP A 218 -6.72 3.13 -11.55
N LYS A 219 -6.55 4.46 -11.39
CA LYS A 219 -7.58 5.30 -10.76
C LYS A 219 -8.91 5.27 -11.51
N CYS A 220 -8.89 5.17 -12.84
CA CYS A 220 -10.13 5.10 -13.60
C CYS A 220 -10.87 3.80 -13.25
N ALA A 221 -10.17 2.66 -13.25
CA ALA A 221 -10.77 1.38 -12.84
C ALA A 221 -11.24 1.39 -11.37
N MET A 222 -10.46 2.01 -10.48
CA MET A 222 -10.84 2.22 -9.08
C MET A 222 -12.18 2.97 -8.96
N TYR A 223 -12.33 4.11 -9.66
CA TYR A 223 -13.57 4.89 -9.62
C TYR A 223 -14.73 4.20 -10.33
N ASP A 224 -14.47 3.42 -11.39
CA ASP A 224 -15.49 2.58 -12.02
C ASP A 224 -16.07 1.60 -10.98
N VAL A 225 -15.22 0.94 -10.19
CA VAL A 225 -15.65 0.05 -9.11
C VAL A 225 -16.39 0.80 -8.01
N ILE A 226 -15.84 1.92 -7.52
CA ILE A 226 -16.49 2.74 -6.49
C ILE A 226 -17.90 3.16 -6.93
N SER A 227 -18.02 3.69 -8.15
CA SER A 227 -19.28 4.20 -8.71
C SER A 227 -20.31 3.09 -8.96
N LYS A 228 -19.89 1.99 -9.61
CA LYS A 228 -20.77 0.84 -9.89
C LYS A 228 -21.33 0.17 -8.64
N ASN A 229 -20.67 0.32 -7.50
CA ASN A 229 -21.12 -0.25 -6.23
C ASN A 229 -21.79 0.79 -5.30
N GLY A 230 -22.04 2.00 -5.79
CA GLY A 230 -22.78 3.04 -5.06
C GLY A 230 -22.00 3.75 -3.96
N PHE A 231 -20.68 3.62 -3.93
CA PHE A 231 -19.89 4.27 -2.89
C PHE A 231 -19.80 5.78 -3.14
N PRO A 232 -19.93 6.60 -2.07
CA PRO A 232 -19.78 8.05 -2.18
C PRO A 232 -18.35 8.41 -2.63
N HIS A 233 -18.23 9.25 -3.66
CA HIS A 233 -16.98 9.71 -4.25
C HIS A 233 -17.17 11.08 -4.91
N CYS A 234 -16.09 11.83 -5.12
CA CYS A 234 -16.17 13.05 -5.93
C CYS A 234 -16.50 12.69 -7.39
N PRO A 235 -17.50 13.36 -8.02
CA PRO A 235 -17.94 13.02 -9.37
C PRO A 235 -16.83 13.03 -10.41
N ILE A 236 -16.81 11.99 -11.25
CA ILE A 236 -15.96 11.92 -12.45
C ILE A 236 -16.69 12.60 -13.60
N LEU A 237 -16.15 13.72 -14.08
CA LEU A 237 -16.79 14.54 -15.11
C LEU A 237 -16.62 13.95 -16.52
N ALA A 238 -15.47 13.32 -16.76
CA ALA A 238 -15.13 12.61 -18.00
C ALA A 238 -13.82 11.81 -17.84
N THR A 239 -13.64 10.80 -18.71
CA THR A 239 -12.42 10.00 -18.82
C THR A 239 -12.02 9.84 -20.28
N TRP A 240 -10.71 9.71 -20.54
CA TRP A 240 -10.16 9.52 -21.89
C TRP A 240 -9.10 8.42 -21.88
N ASP A 241 -9.07 7.63 -22.95
CA ASP A 241 -8.04 6.66 -23.29
C ASP A 241 -7.17 7.13 -24.47
N ASN A 242 -7.45 8.32 -24.99
CA ASN A 242 -6.73 8.98 -26.05
C ASN A 242 -6.35 10.41 -25.65
N LEU A 243 -5.08 10.75 -25.84
CA LEU A 243 -4.52 12.02 -25.39
C LEU A 243 -4.93 13.21 -26.27
N GLU A 244 -5.14 13.00 -27.57
CA GLU A 244 -5.62 14.03 -28.50
C GLU A 244 -7.08 14.39 -28.21
N ALA A 245 -7.92 13.37 -27.96
CA ALA A 245 -9.29 13.54 -27.51
C ALA A 245 -9.32 14.31 -26.19
N PHE A 246 -8.48 13.95 -25.21
CA PHE A 246 -8.34 14.73 -23.97
C PHE A 246 -7.96 16.19 -24.25
N ALA A 247 -6.98 16.44 -25.12
CA ALA A 247 -6.52 17.80 -25.41
C ALA A 247 -7.63 18.69 -25.98
N LYS A 248 -8.51 18.14 -26.82
CA LYS A 248 -9.63 18.85 -27.44
C LYS A 248 -10.87 18.92 -26.53
N GLU A 249 -11.34 17.79 -26.05
CA GLU A 249 -12.60 17.66 -25.32
C GLU A 249 -12.47 18.02 -23.84
N GLY A 250 -11.30 17.79 -23.25
CA GLY A 250 -11.03 18.12 -21.85
C GLY A 250 -11.15 19.62 -21.58
N GLN A 251 -10.85 20.47 -22.56
CA GLN A 251 -11.07 21.92 -22.48
C GLN A 251 -12.55 22.23 -22.35
N VAL A 252 -13.38 21.62 -23.19
CA VAL A 252 -14.83 21.80 -23.19
C VAL A 252 -15.43 21.35 -21.86
N VAL A 253 -15.00 20.19 -21.33
CA VAL A 253 -15.42 19.72 -19.99
C VAL A 253 -15.00 20.70 -18.92
N ARG A 254 -13.79 21.23 -19.00
CA ARG A 254 -13.30 22.23 -18.05
C ARG A 254 -14.18 23.48 -18.07
N GLU A 255 -14.42 24.06 -19.24
CA GLU A 255 -15.14 25.32 -19.40
C GLU A 255 -16.61 25.18 -18.98
N ASN A 256 -17.25 24.07 -19.34
CA ASN A 256 -18.69 23.88 -19.13
C ASN A 256 -19.06 23.27 -17.77
N LYS A 257 -18.20 22.43 -17.19
CA LYS A 257 -18.49 21.74 -15.93
C LYS A 257 -17.56 22.18 -14.81
N CYS A 258 -16.25 22.18 -15.08
CA CYS A 258 -15.29 22.42 -14.00
C CYS A 258 -15.28 23.86 -13.47
N LEU A 259 -15.41 24.86 -14.34
CA LEU A 259 -15.41 26.26 -13.91
C LEU A 259 -16.69 26.66 -13.14
N GLN A 260 -17.72 25.82 -13.16
CA GLN A 260 -18.90 25.97 -12.31
C GLN A 260 -18.62 25.50 -10.87
N GLU A 261 -17.56 24.73 -10.68
CA GLU A 261 -17.13 24.18 -9.41
C GLU A 261 -15.99 25.00 -8.79
N PRO A 262 -15.81 24.97 -7.45
CA PRO A 262 -14.70 25.67 -6.80
C PRO A 262 -13.33 25.26 -7.36
N PHE A 263 -13.17 24.00 -7.75
CA PHE A 263 -12.01 23.45 -8.45
C PHE A 263 -12.29 22.01 -8.93
N CYS A 264 -11.46 21.53 -9.87
CA CYS A 264 -11.38 20.12 -10.24
C CYS A 264 -9.93 19.67 -10.32
N PHE A 265 -9.74 18.38 -10.53
CA PHE A 265 -8.45 17.76 -10.78
C PHE A 265 -8.44 17.03 -12.11
N VAL A 266 -7.35 17.16 -12.86
CA VAL A 266 -6.99 16.18 -13.88
C VAL A 266 -6.08 15.14 -13.22
N LYS A 267 -6.38 13.86 -13.38
CA LYS A 267 -5.54 12.77 -12.86
C LYS A 267 -5.16 11.80 -13.96
N MET A 268 -3.89 11.38 -13.98
CA MET A 268 -3.42 10.23 -14.75
C MET A 268 -3.89 8.96 -14.06
N CYS A 269 -4.68 8.16 -14.75
CA CYS A 269 -5.30 6.98 -14.15
C CYS A 269 -4.26 5.89 -13.86
N HIS A 270 -3.36 5.63 -14.79
CA HIS A 270 -2.33 4.60 -14.70
C HIS A 270 -1.11 4.96 -13.81
N ILE A 271 -1.12 6.12 -13.13
CA ILE A 271 -0.01 6.57 -12.27
C ILE A 271 -0.54 6.93 -10.88
N THR A 272 -0.15 6.13 -9.88
CA THR A 272 -0.61 6.28 -8.49
C THR A 272 0.44 6.79 -7.52
N MET A 273 1.64 7.10 -8.00
CA MET A 273 2.72 7.61 -7.16
C MET A 273 2.68 9.13 -7.04
N GLY A 274 2.59 9.64 -5.80
CA GLY A 274 2.54 11.08 -5.53
C GLY A 274 3.74 11.86 -6.04
N HIS A 275 4.95 11.28 -6.02
CA HIS A 275 6.17 11.98 -6.45
C HIS A 275 6.24 12.26 -7.95
N LEU A 276 5.39 11.63 -8.78
CA LEU A 276 5.28 11.94 -10.20
C LEU A 276 4.29 13.09 -10.48
N ASN A 277 3.66 13.67 -9.45
CA ASN A 277 2.63 14.71 -9.60
C ASN A 277 1.57 14.33 -10.63
N SER A 278 1.07 13.08 -10.51
CA SER A 278 0.12 12.48 -11.46
C SER A 278 -1.31 12.99 -11.33
N ALA A 279 -1.56 13.90 -10.39
CA ALA A 279 -2.76 14.70 -10.31
C ALA A 279 -2.38 16.18 -10.39
N THR A 280 -3.16 16.96 -11.12
CA THR A 280 -2.95 18.39 -11.20
C THR A 280 -4.28 19.12 -11.08
N ARG A 281 -4.31 20.14 -10.23
CA ARG A 281 -5.49 20.96 -10.04
C ARG A 281 -5.75 21.85 -11.26
N LEU A 282 -7.02 21.98 -11.63
CA LEU A 282 -7.55 22.92 -12.61
C LEU A 282 -8.04 24.17 -11.89
N ALA A 283 -7.13 25.11 -11.63
CA ALA A 283 -7.51 26.44 -11.18
C ALA A 283 -8.05 27.27 -12.36
N PRO A 284 -9.00 28.20 -12.14
CA PRO A 284 -9.56 29.03 -13.20
C PRO A 284 -8.49 29.68 -14.10
N ARG A 285 -7.41 30.19 -13.48
CA ARG A 285 -6.31 30.90 -14.17
C ARG A 285 -5.26 30.00 -14.82
N LYS A 286 -5.34 28.68 -14.70
CA LYS A 286 -4.32 27.78 -15.23
C LYS A 286 -4.47 27.62 -16.75
N PRO A 287 -3.50 27.96 -17.60
CA PRO A 287 -3.62 27.77 -19.04
C PRO A 287 -3.84 26.29 -19.40
N TRP A 288 -4.77 26.01 -20.32
CA TRP A 288 -5.11 24.62 -20.70
C TRP A 288 -3.93 23.93 -21.39
N GLU A 289 -3.17 24.66 -22.20
CA GLU A 289 -1.97 24.18 -22.91
C GLU A 289 -0.92 23.65 -21.94
N LYS A 290 -0.80 24.25 -20.74
CA LYS A 290 0.09 23.74 -19.69
C LYS A 290 -0.41 22.41 -19.12
N VAL A 291 -1.72 22.22 -19.00
CA VAL A 291 -2.32 20.96 -18.56
C VAL A 291 -2.11 19.88 -19.63
N VAL A 292 -2.34 20.21 -20.89
CA VAL A 292 -2.10 19.29 -22.02
C VAL A 292 -0.62 18.90 -22.10
N LYS A 293 0.31 19.86 -22.05
CA LYS A 293 1.75 19.57 -22.03
C LYS A 293 2.16 18.69 -20.84
N TRP A 294 1.60 18.94 -19.65
CA TRP A 294 1.78 18.06 -18.49
C TRP A 294 1.27 16.64 -18.77
N ALA A 295 0.12 16.51 -19.45
CA ALA A 295 -0.45 15.23 -19.79
C ALA A 295 0.43 14.45 -20.79
N TYR A 296 0.89 15.10 -21.88
CA TYR A 296 1.86 14.51 -22.82
C TYR A 296 3.13 14.03 -22.13
N HIS A 297 3.66 14.81 -21.18
CA HIS A 297 4.87 14.43 -20.46
C HIS A 297 4.71 13.17 -19.59
N LEU A 298 3.51 12.91 -19.08
CA LEU A 298 3.24 11.79 -18.17
C LEU A 298 2.61 10.58 -18.85
N TRP A 299 2.07 10.71 -20.07
CA TRP A 299 1.26 9.68 -20.73
C TRP A 299 1.98 8.32 -20.88
N ASP A 300 3.26 8.35 -21.28
CA ASP A 300 4.06 7.14 -21.47
C ASP A 300 4.88 6.75 -20.23
N LYS A 301 4.79 7.53 -19.15
CA LYS A 301 5.50 7.20 -17.91
C LYS A 301 4.83 6.02 -17.23
N ARG A 302 5.63 5.21 -16.56
CA ARG A 302 5.15 4.12 -15.72
C ARG A 302 5.62 4.34 -14.29
N PRO A 303 4.80 3.97 -13.30
CA PRO A 303 5.25 4.05 -11.93
C PRO A 303 6.35 3.02 -11.68
N ILE A 304 7.36 3.44 -10.92
CA ILE A 304 8.52 2.65 -10.53
C ILE A 304 8.67 2.78 -9.01
N ASP A 305 8.31 1.72 -8.29
CA ASP A 305 8.38 1.62 -6.83
C ASP A 305 9.79 1.15 -6.40
N TRP A 306 10.84 1.80 -6.93
CA TRP A 306 12.22 1.38 -6.73
C TRP A 306 12.65 1.42 -5.25
N ASP A 307 11.97 2.19 -4.40
CA ASP A 307 12.25 2.35 -2.97
C ASP A 307 11.43 1.40 -2.08
N ARG A 308 10.59 0.54 -2.66
CA ARG A 308 9.75 -0.42 -1.92
C ARG A 308 10.22 -1.85 -2.14
N THR A 309 9.92 -2.74 -1.18
CA THR A 309 10.24 -4.17 -1.27
C THR A 309 9.41 -4.88 -2.34
N TRP A 310 8.19 -4.40 -2.60
CA TRP A 310 7.27 -4.95 -3.58
C TRP A 310 7.48 -4.40 -5.00
N GLY A 311 8.34 -3.39 -5.19
CA GLY A 311 8.59 -2.75 -6.48
C GLY A 311 8.87 -3.74 -7.62
N PRO A 312 9.74 -4.75 -7.46
CA PRO A 312 10.02 -5.74 -8.51
C PRO A 312 8.79 -6.50 -9.05
N TYR A 313 7.69 -6.52 -8.30
CA TYR A 313 6.41 -7.10 -8.71
C TYR A 313 5.47 -6.03 -9.26
N PHE A 314 5.23 -4.95 -8.50
CA PHE A 314 4.31 -3.91 -8.92
C PHE A 314 4.76 -3.18 -10.19
N ASP A 315 6.06 -2.95 -10.40
CA ASP A 315 6.57 -2.33 -11.63
C ASP A 315 6.20 -3.16 -12.87
N LYS A 316 6.21 -4.49 -12.74
CA LYS A 316 5.79 -5.40 -13.82
C LYS A 316 4.29 -5.41 -14.02
N LEU A 317 3.53 -5.29 -12.93
CA LEU A 317 2.07 -5.23 -12.96
C LEU A 317 1.61 -3.92 -13.62
N THR A 318 2.08 -2.78 -13.12
CA THR A 318 1.70 -1.44 -13.58
C THR A 318 2.16 -1.15 -15.01
N ALA A 319 3.26 -1.77 -15.47
CA ALA A 319 3.67 -1.73 -16.88
C ALA A 319 2.60 -2.26 -17.84
N THR A 320 1.64 -3.08 -17.38
CA THR A 320 0.54 -3.61 -18.21
C THR A 320 -0.71 -2.73 -18.26
N LEU A 321 -0.73 -1.62 -17.51
CA LEU A 321 -1.84 -0.67 -17.50
C LEU A 321 -1.80 0.21 -18.74
N LYS A 322 -2.97 0.47 -19.31
CA LYS A 322 -3.12 1.38 -20.44
C LYS A 322 -3.19 2.82 -19.93
N PRO A 323 -2.46 3.77 -20.53
CA PRO A 323 -2.61 5.17 -20.20
C PRO A 323 -4.04 5.66 -20.38
N ARG A 324 -4.55 6.36 -19.37
CA ARG A 324 -5.86 7.00 -19.32
C ARG A 324 -5.78 8.27 -18.47
N LEU A 325 -6.71 9.19 -18.71
CA LEU A 325 -6.90 10.44 -17.98
C LEU A 325 -8.34 10.53 -17.48
N MET A 326 -8.53 11.28 -16.40
CA MET A 326 -9.86 11.69 -15.95
C MET A 326 -9.86 13.12 -15.43
N ILE A 327 -11.00 13.79 -15.57
CA ILE A 327 -11.31 15.02 -14.83
C ILE A 327 -12.32 14.67 -13.74
N GLN A 328 -12.00 15.05 -12.51
CA GLN A 328 -12.82 14.80 -11.32
C GLN A 328 -13.09 16.11 -10.60
N GLU A 329 -14.32 16.30 -10.12
CA GLU A 329 -14.68 17.42 -9.24
C GLU A 329 -13.80 17.46 -7.97
N GLY A 330 -13.56 18.66 -7.47
CA GLY A 330 -13.03 18.84 -6.12
C GLY A 330 -14.01 18.34 -5.06
N PHE A 331 -13.48 17.91 -3.91
CA PHE A 331 -14.33 17.64 -2.76
C PHE A 331 -14.98 18.94 -2.26
N LYS A 332 -16.29 18.90 -2.00
CA LYS A 332 -17.10 20.05 -1.58
C LYS A 332 -17.19 20.11 -0.06
N GLY A 333 -17.06 21.31 0.52
CA GLY A 333 -17.29 21.53 1.96
C GLY A 333 -16.04 21.43 2.83
N GLY A 334 -14.85 21.30 2.24
CA GLY A 334 -13.60 21.46 2.98
C GLY A 334 -13.50 22.84 3.65
N ARG A 335 -12.53 23.00 4.53
CA ARG A 335 -12.33 24.26 5.25
C ARG A 335 -11.77 25.34 4.32
N LYS A 336 -12.35 26.54 4.30
CA LYS A 336 -11.77 27.72 3.62
C LYS A 336 -10.58 28.25 4.39
N ASP A 337 -9.37 27.93 3.97
CA ASP A 337 -8.16 28.48 4.60
C ASP A 337 -7.74 29.80 3.91
N ASN A 338 -7.77 30.90 4.66
CA ASN A 338 -7.36 32.25 4.21
C ASN A 338 -7.95 32.68 2.85
N GLY A 339 -9.21 32.34 2.60
CA GLY A 339 -9.90 32.64 1.34
C GLY A 339 -9.49 31.77 0.15
N ASN A 340 -8.55 30.83 0.34
CA ASN A 340 -8.04 29.92 -0.67
C ASN A 340 -8.32 28.46 -0.28
N LEU A 341 -9.59 28.11 -0.47
CA LEU A 341 -10.11 26.76 -0.79
C LEU A 341 -10.33 25.78 0.35
N ASP A 342 -11.44 25.08 0.15
CA ASP A 342 -11.95 23.92 0.87
C ASP A 342 -10.96 22.75 0.79
N THR A 343 -10.04 22.64 1.75
CA THR A 343 -9.16 21.47 1.88
C THR A 343 -9.86 20.40 2.73
N PRO A 344 -10.09 19.17 2.20
CA PRO A 344 -10.63 18.09 3.01
C PRO A 344 -9.65 17.63 4.08
N VAL A 345 -10.19 17.04 5.14
CA VAL A 345 -9.40 16.19 6.03
C VAL A 345 -9.44 14.78 5.47
N GLU A 346 -8.27 14.18 5.26
CA GLU A 346 -8.14 12.83 4.71
C GLU A 346 -7.84 11.83 5.84
N LEU A 347 -8.71 10.84 5.96
CA LEU A 347 -8.58 9.70 6.87
C LEU A 347 -8.22 8.44 6.08
N LYS A 348 -7.07 7.86 6.38
CA LYS A 348 -6.58 6.62 5.77
C LYS A 348 -6.91 5.45 6.67
N VAL A 349 -7.97 4.74 6.33
CA VAL A 349 -8.53 3.66 7.15
C VAL A 349 -7.94 2.33 6.73
N GLU A 350 -7.21 1.66 7.63
CA GLU A 350 -6.72 0.30 7.40
C GLU A 350 -7.78 -0.72 7.79
N VAL A 351 -8.24 -1.50 6.81
CA VAL A 351 -9.19 -2.60 7.00
C VAL A 351 -8.47 -3.91 6.80
N VAL A 352 -8.60 -4.84 7.76
CA VAL A 352 -8.01 -6.17 7.70
C VAL A 352 -9.07 -7.21 8.06
N TRP A 353 -9.27 -8.20 7.20
CA TRP A 353 -10.31 -9.22 7.28
C TRP A 353 -11.70 -8.61 7.54
N GLY A 354 -12.01 -7.54 6.82
CA GLY A 354 -13.30 -6.84 6.94
C GLY A 354 -13.48 -5.98 8.18
N ARG A 355 -12.45 -5.83 9.01
CA ARG A 355 -12.49 -5.01 10.22
C ARG A 355 -11.60 -3.78 10.06
N ALA A 356 -12.16 -2.58 10.17
CA ALA A 356 -11.32 -1.37 10.25
C ALA A 356 -10.56 -1.34 11.58
N TYR A 357 -9.23 -1.24 11.50
CA TYR A 357 -8.31 -1.32 12.63
C TYR A 357 -7.88 0.06 13.14
N LEU A 358 -7.58 1.01 12.27
CA LEU A 358 -7.23 2.39 12.63
C LEU A 358 -7.50 3.34 11.47
N ALA A 359 -7.54 4.65 11.74
CA ALA A 359 -7.64 5.73 10.77
C ALA A 359 -6.47 6.68 10.98
N TYR A 360 -5.58 6.75 9.99
CA TYR A 360 -4.42 7.64 10.00
C TYR A 360 -4.77 8.97 9.33
N ILE A 361 -4.44 10.08 9.98
CA ILE A 361 -4.80 11.43 9.56
C ILE A 361 -3.62 12.04 8.76
N THR A 362 -3.80 12.28 7.46
CA THR A 362 -2.73 12.79 6.57
C THR A 362 -2.82 14.27 6.25
N MET A 363 -4.02 14.83 6.23
CA MET A 363 -4.26 16.24 5.95
C MET A 363 -5.10 16.78 7.09
N GLY A 364 -4.46 17.42 8.06
CA GLY A 364 -5.10 18.12 9.17
C GLY A 364 -5.16 19.61 8.88
N SER A 365 -6.22 20.28 9.34
CA SER A 365 -6.38 21.73 9.26
C SER A 365 -5.08 22.46 9.64
N HIS A 366 -4.74 23.60 9.03
CA HIS A 366 -3.52 24.38 9.33
C HIS A 366 -3.31 24.74 10.82
N HIS A 367 -4.24 24.41 11.72
CA HIS A 367 -4.16 24.61 13.17
C HIS A 367 -3.74 23.36 13.97
N CYS A 368 -3.60 22.20 13.33
CA CYS A 368 -3.10 20.99 13.97
C CYS A 368 -1.64 20.76 13.56
N ASP A 369 -0.70 21.15 14.43
CA ASP A 369 0.74 20.94 14.21
C ASP A 369 1.14 19.46 14.29
N ILE A 370 0.25 18.63 14.82
CA ILE A 370 0.51 17.21 15.06
C ILE A 370 0.25 16.42 13.77
N GLN A 371 1.34 16.08 13.09
CA GLN A 371 1.33 15.11 11.99
C GLN A 371 1.36 13.68 12.55
N ASN A 372 0.88 12.72 11.76
CA ASN A 372 0.88 11.29 12.08
C ASN A 372 -0.04 10.87 13.23
N SER A 373 -1.18 11.53 13.34
CA SER A 373 -2.22 11.14 14.29
C SER A 373 -3.04 9.98 13.75
N MET A 374 -3.47 9.11 14.66
CA MET A 374 -4.27 7.93 14.38
C MET A 374 -5.43 7.87 15.36
N ILE A 375 -6.61 7.56 14.85
CA ILE A 375 -7.80 7.27 15.65
C ILE A 375 -7.96 5.75 15.72
N LEU A 376 -8.12 5.24 16.93
CA LEU A 376 -8.36 3.83 17.22
C LEU A 376 -9.85 3.56 17.46
N ARG A 377 -10.26 2.29 17.40
CA ARG A 377 -11.65 1.84 17.62
C ARG A 377 -12.16 2.06 19.04
N ASP A 378 -11.27 2.19 20.01
CA ASP A 378 -11.60 2.49 21.40
C ASP A 378 -11.82 4.00 21.64
N GLY A 379 -11.76 4.82 20.58
CA GLY A 379 -11.93 6.26 20.65
C GLY A 379 -10.66 7.02 21.06
N THR A 380 -9.54 6.33 21.28
CA THR A 380 -8.27 7.00 21.55
C THR A 380 -7.70 7.64 20.27
N ILE A 381 -7.05 8.78 20.45
CA ILE A 381 -6.28 9.45 19.39
C ILE A 381 -4.82 9.46 19.81
N GLN A 382 -3.98 8.84 19.01
CA GLN A 382 -2.56 8.72 19.25
C GLN A 382 -1.80 9.47 18.17
N ALA A 383 -0.83 10.27 18.56
CA ALA A 383 0.10 10.86 17.62
C ALA A 383 1.51 10.39 17.88
N TYR A 384 2.24 10.16 16.78
CA TYR A 384 3.62 9.69 16.85
C TYR A 384 4.57 10.68 16.21
N ARG A 385 5.52 11.14 17.02
CA ARG A 385 6.64 11.95 16.55
C ARG A 385 7.81 11.06 16.17
N MET A 386 8.07 10.97 14.87
CA MET A 386 9.19 10.18 14.32
C MET A 386 10.55 10.65 14.84
N ASP A 387 10.71 11.97 15.03
CA ASP A 387 11.92 12.59 15.59
C ASP A 387 12.12 12.29 17.09
N GLN A 388 11.11 11.73 17.75
CA GLN A 388 11.13 11.44 19.19
C GLN A 388 11.07 9.94 19.49
N MET A 389 11.64 9.09 18.64
CA MET A 389 11.69 7.63 18.84
C MET A 389 10.29 7.02 19.06
N LEU A 390 9.28 7.53 18.34
CA LEU A 390 7.89 7.06 18.40
C LEU A 390 7.25 7.20 19.79
N LYS A 391 7.52 8.31 20.48
CA LYS A 391 6.75 8.71 21.66
C LYS A 391 5.31 9.04 21.27
N GLU A 392 4.37 8.49 22.03
CA GLU A 392 2.94 8.77 21.91
C GLU A 392 2.63 10.14 22.51
N GLN A 393 1.82 10.91 21.80
CA GLN A 393 1.27 12.19 22.27
C GLN A 393 -0.25 12.16 22.17
N VAL A 394 -0.91 12.83 23.11
CA VAL A 394 -2.36 13.02 23.07
C VAL A 394 -2.66 14.11 22.05
N ASP A 395 -3.44 13.76 21.03
CA ASP A 395 -3.90 14.72 20.05
C ASP A 395 -5.31 15.21 20.40
N VAL A 396 -5.36 16.41 20.97
CA VAL A 396 -6.61 17.11 21.28
C VAL A 396 -7.19 17.83 20.06
N CYS A 397 -6.36 18.11 19.04
CA CYS A 397 -6.76 18.90 17.89
C CYS A 397 -7.75 18.15 17.01
N HIS A 398 -7.55 16.83 16.83
CA HIS A 398 -8.41 15.99 15.98
C HIS A 398 -9.60 15.37 16.72
N GLN A 399 -9.86 15.75 17.98
CA GLN A 399 -11.00 15.24 18.77
C GLN A 399 -12.36 15.54 18.16
N TRP A 400 -12.47 16.62 17.37
CA TRP A 400 -13.72 16.96 16.69
C TRP A 400 -14.19 15.84 15.74
N ILE A 401 -13.27 15.06 15.15
CA ILE A 401 -13.61 13.97 14.23
C ILE A 401 -14.49 12.92 14.93
N ILE A 402 -14.16 12.61 16.18
CA ILE A 402 -14.93 11.69 17.01
C ILE A 402 -16.21 12.38 17.50
N LYS A 403 -16.10 13.59 18.04
CA LYS A 403 -17.23 14.32 18.64
C LYS A 403 -18.35 14.63 17.64
N GLU A 404 -18.00 14.93 16.39
CA GLU A 404 -18.95 15.19 15.31
C GLU A 404 -19.50 13.90 14.69
N GLY A 405 -19.00 12.71 15.07
CA GLY A 405 -19.51 11.42 14.59
C GLY A 405 -18.97 10.95 13.23
N HIS A 406 -17.92 11.59 12.69
CA HIS A 406 -17.31 11.19 11.41
C HIS A 406 -16.77 9.77 11.45
N ILE A 407 -16.19 9.36 12.59
CA ILE A 407 -15.44 8.11 12.67
C ILE A 407 -16.32 6.88 12.44
N ASP A 408 -17.58 6.89 12.88
CA ASP A 408 -18.50 5.76 12.69
C ASP A 408 -18.88 5.57 11.23
N VAL A 409 -19.12 6.68 10.50
CA VAL A 409 -19.36 6.66 9.05
C VAL A 409 -18.13 6.15 8.31
N VAL A 410 -16.96 6.65 8.68
CA VAL A 410 -15.66 6.33 8.06
C VAL A 410 -15.32 4.84 8.24
N TRP A 411 -15.53 4.28 9.43
CA TRP A 411 -15.40 2.84 9.67
C TRP A 411 -16.33 2.03 8.80
N HIS A 412 -17.63 2.36 8.82
CA HIS A 412 -18.63 1.62 8.06
C HIS A 412 -18.34 1.67 6.55
N LEU A 413 -17.99 2.86 6.02
CA LEU A 413 -17.66 3.06 4.61
C LEU A 413 -16.47 2.19 4.18
N ALA A 414 -15.38 2.19 4.96
CA ALA A 414 -14.19 1.41 4.65
C ALA A 414 -14.44 -0.11 4.75
N GLU A 415 -15.15 -0.58 5.78
CA GLU A 415 -15.49 -2.00 5.96
C GLU A 415 -16.42 -2.50 4.85
N ALA A 416 -17.43 -1.71 4.50
CA ALA A 416 -18.34 -2.03 3.42
C ALA A 416 -17.62 -2.12 2.07
N PHE A 417 -16.66 -1.23 1.82
CA PHE A 417 -15.81 -1.28 0.63
C PHE A 417 -14.97 -2.57 0.58
N ALA A 418 -14.28 -2.90 1.67
CA ALA A 418 -13.49 -4.12 1.78
C ALA A 418 -14.34 -5.39 1.57
N GLU A 419 -15.55 -5.43 2.13
CA GLU A 419 -16.48 -6.55 1.96
C GLU A 419 -16.98 -6.69 0.53
N THR A 420 -17.23 -5.57 -0.16
CA THR A 420 -17.72 -5.58 -1.54
C THR A 420 -16.71 -6.25 -2.47
N LEU A 421 -15.45 -5.89 -2.28
CA LEU A 421 -14.33 -6.43 -3.06
C LEU A 421 -13.77 -7.72 -2.49
N GLN A 422 -14.25 -8.14 -1.31
CA GLN A 422 -13.86 -9.40 -0.69
C GLN A 422 -12.34 -9.49 -0.46
N ILE A 423 -11.74 -8.37 -0.07
CA ILE A 423 -10.28 -8.20 0.07
C ILE A 423 -9.82 -8.58 1.48
N ASP A 424 -8.62 -9.13 1.60
CA ASP A 424 -7.98 -9.51 2.86
C ASP A 424 -7.52 -8.31 3.70
N ALA A 425 -6.88 -7.33 3.06
CA ALA A 425 -6.45 -6.07 3.67
C ALA A 425 -6.47 -4.93 2.66
N VAL A 426 -7.04 -3.78 3.02
CA VAL A 426 -7.10 -2.59 2.15
C VAL A 426 -7.08 -1.33 2.98
N ARG A 427 -6.35 -0.32 2.52
CA ARG A 427 -6.48 1.05 3.00
C ARG A 427 -7.53 1.79 2.19
N VAL A 428 -8.46 2.47 2.83
CA VAL A 428 -9.45 3.33 2.19
C VAL A 428 -9.22 4.76 2.64
N ASP A 429 -8.91 5.65 1.71
CA ASP A 429 -8.64 7.06 1.96
C ASP A 429 -9.95 7.83 1.78
N ILE A 430 -10.46 8.39 2.88
CA ILE A 430 -11.78 9.00 2.96
C ILE A 430 -11.64 10.49 3.28
N PHE A 431 -12.30 11.34 2.49
CA PHE A 431 -12.41 12.76 2.77
C PHE A 431 -13.59 13.06 3.67
N ILE A 432 -13.35 13.90 4.67
CA ILE A 432 -14.36 14.46 5.58
C ILE A 432 -14.19 15.98 5.71
N THR A 433 -15.19 16.62 6.31
CA THR A 433 -15.27 18.07 6.51
C THR A 433 -15.48 18.39 7.98
N GLN A 434 -14.67 19.30 8.53
CA GLN A 434 -14.90 19.84 9.87
C GLN A 434 -16.19 20.67 9.90
N ASN A 435 -17.01 20.50 10.94
CA ASN A 435 -18.34 21.12 11.07
C ASN A 435 -19.31 20.76 9.93
N GLY A 436 -19.03 19.72 9.15
CA GLY A 436 -19.93 19.22 8.11
C GLY A 436 -20.66 17.95 8.53
N ASP A 437 -21.64 17.56 7.73
CA ASP A 437 -22.38 16.31 7.95
C ASP A 437 -21.45 15.09 7.76
N PRO A 438 -21.26 14.23 8.77
CA PRO A 438 -20.51 12.96 8.65
C PRO A 438 -20.88 12.10 7.44
N ARG A 439 -22.15 12.19 7.00
CA ARG A 439 -22.67 11.41 5.88
C ARG A 439 -22.15 11.89 4.52
N ASN A 440 -21.52 13.06 4.46
CA ASN A 440 -20.86 13.57 3.27
C ASN A 440 -19.43 13.01 3.10
N ALA A 441 -19.02 12.04 3.93
CA ALA A 441 -17.76 11.34 3.74
C ALA A 441 -17.70 10.66 2.37
N VAL A 442 -16.60 10.83 1.65
CA VAL A 442 -16.41 10.23 0.31
C VAL A 442 -15.09 9.48 0.23
N ILE A 443 -15.06 8.38 -0.54
CA ILE A 443 -13.83 7.67 -0.87
C ILE A 443 -13.04 8.50 -1.89
N ASN A 444 -11.81 8.86 -1.54
CA ASN A 444 -10.84 9.48 -2.43
C ASN A 444 -10.00 8.44 -3.17
N GLU A 445 -9.32 7.56 -2.43
CA GLU A 445 -8.42 6.56 -2.99
C GLU A 445 -8.46 5.28 -2.16
N ILE A 446 -7.92 4.20 -2.70
CA ILE A 446 -7.68 2.96 -1.95
C ILE A 446 -6.25 2.48 -2.17
N SER A 447 -5.72 1.68 -1.27
CA SER A 447 -4.41 1.06 -1.44
C SER A 447 -4.36 -0.39 -0.98
N LEU A 448 -3.91 -1.27 -1.89
CA LEU A 448 -3.46 -2.64 -1.64
C LEU A 448 -1.93 -2.71 -1.43
N SER A 449 -1.27 -1.57 -1.23
CA SER A 449 0.16 -1.51 -0.94
C SER A 449 0.48 -0.25 -0.13
N SER A 450 -0.17 -0.14 1.03
CA SER A 450 -0.01 1.06 1.87
C SER A 450 1.43 1.23 2.34
N GLY A 451 1.92 2.45 2.22
CA GLY A 451 3.18 2.91 2.81
C GLY A 451 3.00 3.97 3.89
N ALA A 452 1.82 4.09 4.51
CA ALA A 452 1.53 5.15 5.48
C ALA A 452 2.16 4.88 6.86
N GLY A 453 2.61 5.92 7.56
CA GLY A 453 3.43 5.78 8.77
C GLY A 453 2.65 5.38 10.03
N TYR A 454 2.32 4.09 10.18
CA TYR A 454 1.58 3.55 11.35
C TYR A 454 2.37 3.39 12.65
N ALA A 455 3.62 3.88 12.73
CA ALA A 455 4.46 3.77 13.93
C ALA A 455 4.48 2.34 14.55
N TRP A 456 4.09 2.18 15.83
CA TRP A 456 4.04 0.88 16.49
C TRP A 456 2.96 -0.06 15.97
N HIS A 457 1.95 0.47 15.27
CA HIS A 457 0.85 -0.35 14.75
C HIS A 457 1.24 -1.20 13.54
N TRP A 458 2.39 -0.94 12.90
CA TRP A 458 2.87 -1.72 11.75
C TRP A 458 2.97 -3.22 12.05
N GLU A 459 3.65 -3.61 13.13
CA GLU A 459 3.85 -5.03 13.46
C GLU A 459 2.53 -5.73 13.80
N PHE A 460 1.65 -5.00 14.48
CA PHE A 460 0.37 -5.50 14.99
C PHE A 460 -0.67 -5.65 13.88
N LEU A 461 -0.75 -4.69 12.97
CA LEU A 461 -1.57 -4.77 11.77
C LEU A 461 -1.13 -5.95 10.89
N THR A 462 0.19 -6.13 10.74
CA THR A 462 0.76 -7.28 10.01
C THR A 462 0.40 -8.60 10.66
N GLN A 463 0.53 -8.69 11.99
CA GLN A 463 0.19 -9.89 12.73
C GLN A 463 -1.29 -10.27 12.56
N LEU A 464 -2.20 -9.30 12.63
CA LEU A 464 -3.64 -9.53 12.39
C LEU A 464 -3.90 -10.03 10.96
N TRP A 465 -3.20 -9.45 9.97
CA TRP A 465 -3.33 -9.85 8.57
C TRP A 465 -2.86 -11.30 8.35
N VAL A 466 -1.67 -11.64 8.85
CA VAL A 466 -1.09 -13.00 8.75
C VAL A 466 -1.90 -14.01 9.56
N ASP A 467 -2.32 -13.69 10.79
CA ASP A 467 -3.07 -14.61 11.64
C ASP A 467 -4.42 -15.00 11.01
N GLY A 468 -5.08 -14.12 10.26
CA GLY A 468 -6.32 -14.48 9.56
C GLY A 468 -6.10 -15.50 8.44
N TYR A 469 -5.00 -15.42 7.69
CA TYR A 469 -4.62 -16.46 6.72
C TYR A 469 -4.37 -17.79 7.43
N ARG A 470 -3.63 -17.78 8.54
CA ARG A 470 -3.34 -18.99 9.33
C ARG A 470 -4.61 -19.60 9.92
N ALA A 471 -5.54 -18.79 10.42
CA ALA A 471 -6.80 -19.25 10.97
C ALA A 471 -7.64 -19.96 9.90
N ARG A 472 -7.73 -19.39 8.69
CA ARG A 472 -8.40 -20.02 7.55
C ARG A 472 -7.71 -21.31 7.11
N GLU A 473 -6.38 -21.36 7.14
CA GLU A 473 -5.64 -22.57 6.80
C GLU A 473 -5.87 -23.70 7.79
N LYS A 474 -5.86 -23.40 9.10
CA LYS A 474 -6.25 -24.36 10.14
C LYS A 474 -7.68 -24.88 9.94
N LEU A 475 -8.60 -24.00 9.50
CA LEU A 475 -9.96 -24.40 9.18
C LEU A 475 -9.98 -25.42 8.02
N ARG A 476 -9.24 -25.16 6.93
CA ARG A 476 -9.10 -26.09 5.80
C ARG A 476 -8.54 -27.44 6.22
N GLN A 477 -7.49 -27.44 7.04
CA GLN A 477 -6.86 -28.66 7.56
C GLN A 477 -7.81 -29.49 8.44
N SER A 478 -8.81 -28.84 9.06
CA SER A 478 -9.88 -29.53 9.80
C SER A 478 -11.01 -30.09 8.92
N GLY A 479 -10.86 -30.07 7.59
CA GLY A 479 -11.89 -30.50 6.64
C GLY A 479 -13.03 -29.49 6.45
N LYS A 480 -12.93 -28.29 7.02
CA LYS A 480 -13.91 -27.21 6.88
C LYS A 480 -13.42 -26.21 5.85
N GLU A 481 -14.20 -25.98 4.80
CA GLU A 481 -13.84 -24.95 3.82
C GLU A 481 -14.22 -23.55 4.34
N PRO A 482 -13.27 -22.60 4.39
CA PRO A 482 -13.64 -21.22 4.64
C PRO A 482 -14.46 -20.68 3.46
N PRO A 483 -15.39 -19.74 3.68
CA PRO A 483 -16.19 -19.17 2.61
C PRO A 483 -15.30 -18.61 1.49
N ARG A 484 -15.62 -18.98 0.25
CA ARG A 484 -14.93 -18.50 -0.95
C ARG A 484 -15.83 -17.56 -1.73
N SER A 485 -15.22 -16.64 -2.46
CA SER A 485 -15.95 -15.90 -3.48
C SER A 485 -16.44 -16.84 -4.57
N THR A 486 -17.67 -16.63 -5.02
CA THR A 486 -18.16 -17.23 -6.27
C THR A 486 -17.79 -16.38 -7.49
N SER A 487 -17.18 -15.20 -7.27
CA SER A 487 -16.71 -14.34 -8.35
C SER A 487 -15.56 -15.02 -9.09
N VAL A 488 -15.73 -15.19 -10.40
CA VAL A 488 -14.68 -15.63 -11.31
C VAL A 488 -14.07 -14.46 -12.09
N VAL A 489 -14.64 -13.27 -11.94
CA VAL A 489 -14.18 -12.05 -12.58
C VAL A 489 -13.18 -11.33 -11.69
N GLY A 490 -12.29 -10.52 -12.28
CA GLY A 490 -11.31 -9.74 -11.53
C GLY A 490 -11.98 -8.70 -10.62
N VAL A 491 -11.36 -8.38 -9.49
CA VAL A 491 -11.85 -7.41 -8.50
C VAL A 491 -12.20 -6.06 -9.14
N GLU A 492 -11.43 -5.66 -10.15
CA GLU A 492 -11.62 -4.42 -10.92
C GLU A 492 -12.91 -4.37 -11.74
N THR A 493 -13.64 -5.48 -11.81
CA THR A 493 -14.89 -5.60 -12.57
C THR A 493 -16.11 -5.88 -11.69
N ILE A 494 -15.93 -5.92 -10.35
CA ILE A 494 -17.04 -6.16 -9.43
C ILE A 494 -18.07 -5.05 -9.56
N ASP A 495 -19.30 -5.44 -9.86
CA ASP A 495 -20.46 -4.58 -9.98
C ASP A 495 -21.61 -5.23 -9.20
N ARG A 496 -22.02 -4.59 -8.10
CA ARG A 496 -23.18 -4.97 -7.28
C ARG A 496 -24.40 -4.10 -7.57
N GLY A 497 -24.30 -3.15 -8.51
CA GLY A 497 -25.27 -2.10 -8.77
C GLY A 497 -25.06 -0.85 -7.90
N SER A 498 -25.39 0.31 -8.46
CA SER A 498 -25.21 1.63 -7.82
C SER A 498 -26.02 1.81 -6.54
N GLU A 499 -27.06 1.00 -6.33
CA GLU A 499 -27.86 1.01 -5.10
C GLU A 499 -27.27 0.12 -4.00
N TYR A 500 -26.22 -0.66 -4.28
CA TYR A 500 -25.70 -1.64 -3.33
C TYR A 500 -25.23 -1.00 -2.01
N TYR A 501 -24.33 -0.02 -2.06
CA TYR A 501 -23.87 0.65 -0.84
C TYR A 501 -24.97 1.47 -0.16
N PRO A 502 -25.79 2.28 -0.88
CA PRO A 502 -26.95 2.94 -0.27
C PRO A 502 -27.87 1.97 0.47
N VAL A 503 -28.23 0.83 -0.14
CA VAL A 503 -29.06 -0.20 0.50
C VAL A 503 -28.35 -0.82 1.70
N LYS A 504 -27.04 -1.09 1.58
CA LYS A 504 -26.25 -1.65 2.68
C LYS A 504 -26.14 -0.71 3.87
N LEU A 505 -25.88 0.58 3.61
CA LEU A 505 -25.92 1.66 4.59
C LEU A 505 -27.33 1.79 5.17
N SER A 506 -28.35 1.64 4.34
CA SER A 506 -29.74 1.78 4.73
C SER A 506 -30.29 0.59 5.51
N ARG A 507 -29.56 -0.53 5.73
CA ARG A 507 -30.00 -1.70 6.52
C ARG A 507 -30.12 -1.43 8.04
N CYS A 508 -30.77 -0.32 8.35
CA CYS A 508 -31.39 0.03 9.63
C CYS A 508 -30.42 0.46 10.73
N ASN A 509 -29.29 1.08 10.40
CA ASN A 509 -28.56 1.84 11.39
C ASN A 509 -29.22 3.22 11.59
N THR A 510 -30.13 3.34 12.57
CA THR A 510 -30.86 4.58 12.89
C THR A 510 -29.95 5.75 13.24
N SER A 511 -28.67 5.53 13.59
CA SER A 511 -27.73 6.62 13.85
C SER A 511 -27.12 7.21 12.56
N LEU A 512 -27.23 6.52 11.41
CA LEU A 512 -26.56 6.90 10.16
C LEU A 512 -27.51 7.31 9.03
N ILE A 513 -28.77 6.85 9.04
CA ILE A 513 -29.74 7.20 8.00
C ILE A 513 -30.83 8.14 8.52
N SER A 514 -31.27 9.08 7.66
CA SER A 514 -32.40 9.94 8.00
C SER A 514 -33.64 9.08 8.28
N THR A 515 -34.53 9.58 9.15
CA THR A 515 -35.80 8.91 9.47
C THR A 515 -36.62 8.58 8.22
N GLU A 516 -36.49 9.36 7.15
CA GLU A 516 -37.17 9.17 5.88
C GLU A 516 -36.59 8.00 5.06
N LEU A 517 -35.27 7.91 4.92
CA LEU A 517 -34.61 6.76 4.27
C LEU A 517 -34.79 5.47 5.08
N PHE A 518 -34.78 5.57 6.41
CA PHE A 518 -35.11 4.46 7.30
C PHE A 518 -36.53 3.96 7.05
N LYS A 519 -37.53 4.86 6.99
CA LYS A 519 -38.91 4.46 6.71
C LYS A 519 -39.09 3.86 5.32
N LYS A 520 -38.36 4.33 4.31
CA LYS A 520 -38.51 3.90 2.92
C LYS A 520 -37.87 2.54 2.61
N HIS A 521 -36.74 2.21 3.27
CA HIS A 521 -35.94 1.03 2.92
C HIS A 521 -35.81 -0.01 4.04
N CYS A 522 -36.35 0.27 5.22
CA CYS A 522 -36.15 -0.55 6.42
C CYS A 522 -37.41 -0.93 7.20
N LYS A 523 -38.59 -0.47 6.77
CA LYS A 523 -39.87 -0.85 7.36
C LYS A 523 -40.71 -1.64 6.37
#